data_AF-A0A4R6UGB5-F1
#
_entry.id   AF-A0A4R6UGB5-F1
#
_cell.length_a   1.000
_cell.length_b   1.000
_cell.length_c   1.000
_cell.angle_alpha   90.00
_cell.angle_beta   90.00
_cell.angle_gamma   90.00
#
_symmetry.space_group_name_H-M   'P 1'
#
loop_
_entity.id
_entity.type
_entity.pdbx_description
1 polymer ?
#
loop_
_entity_poly.entity_id
_entity_poly.type
_entity_poly.pdbx_seq_one_letter_code
_entity_poly.pdbx_strand_id
1 'polypeptide(L)'
;MPFLRILAVCAASVLALPLLGSTAAQAQERPESYAAYVAGRLAEDPVYVSDHYAGELDLDAAREHVRASVARLGVPAYVAVLPRSAGGDLLDGGFLAAVHDRLGEDGVYLLLEHSGATSEAAAYGTDLPIEDAALEALFALEYDTPVTVVVDRIVDTALSGETEARMRDASDSARYEPAPFSLGNPFQGLLDDLDSDTSAGRANQEFLTGTSLGAAVVFAWLWLRLRPGRRRSRAAANRGGSIR
;
A
#
# COMPACT_ATOMS: atom_id res chain seq x y z
N MET A 1 -4.45 32.84 -73.90
CA MET A 1 -4.34 32.13 -75.20
C MET A 1 -2.88 31.71 -75.34
N PRO A 2 -2.48 30.47 -75.66
CA PRO A 2 -3.29 29.29 -76.01
C PRO A 2 -2.86 27.98 -75.27
N PHE A 3 -3.79 27.06 -74.96
CA PHE A 3 -3.97 25.73 -75.60
C PHE A 3 -2.97 24.66 -75.07
N LEU A 4 -3.26 23.39 -74.80
CA LEU A 4 -4.39 22.52 -75.09
C LEU A 4 -4.19 21.26 -74.22
N ARG A 5 -5.25 20.82 -73.55
CA ARG A 5 -5.79 19.45 -73.40
C ARG A 5 -4.91 18.32 -73.98
N ILE A 6 -4.81 17.15 -73.32
CA ILE A 6 -5.67 15.99 -73.64
C ILE A 6 -5.41 14.77 -72.73
N LEU A 7 -6.53 14.18 -72.27
CA LEU A 7 -6.84 12.77 -71.88
C LEU A 7 -6.07 12.10 -70.72
N ALA A 8 -6.66 11.24 -69.88
CA ALA A 8 -8.00 10.61 -69.77
C ALA A 8 -8.10 10.07 -68.32
N VAL A 9 -9.16 10.34 -67.53
CA VAL A 9 -10.45 9.63 -67.45
C VAL A 9 -10.32 8.11 -67.28
N CYS A 10 -10.55 7.67 -66.03
CA CYS A 10 -11.24 6.45 -65.57
C CYS A 10 -11.48 6.68 -64.06
N ALA A 11 -12.54 7.33 -63.56
CA ALA A 11 -13.96 7.01 -63.61
C ALA A 11 -14.29 5.58 -63.13
N ALA A 12 -14.80 5.50 -61.89
CA ALA A 12 -15.83 4.59 -61.36
C ALA A 12 -15.45 4.16 -59.93
N SER A 13 -15.96 4.82 -58.88
CA SER A 13 -17.29 4.58 -58.29
C SER A 13 -17.43 3.20 -57.66
N VAL A 14 -17.08 3.07 -56.37
CA VAL A 14 -17.85 2.22 -55.45
C VAL A 14 -18.08 3.00 -54.16
N LEU A 15 -19.22 3.68 -54.16
CA LEU A 15 -19.91 4.13 -52.96
C LEU A 15 -20.67 2.91 -52.42
N ALA A 16 -20.28 2.38 -51.28
CA ALA A 16 -21.08 1.44 -50.52
C ALA A 16 -20.95 1.80 -49.03
N LEU A 17 -21.92 2.56 -48.53
CA LEU A 17 -22.21 2.63 -47.10
C LEU A 17 -22.70 1.26 -46.63
N PRO A 18 -22.21 0.76 -45.49
CA PRO A 18 -23.06 0.11 -44.51
C PRO A 18 -23.38 1.14 -43.42
N LEU A 19 -24.55 1.77 -43.54
CA LEU A 19 -25.36 2.04 -42.36
C LEU A 19 -25.75 0.68 -41.77
N LEU A 20 -25.79 0.59 -40.43
CA LEU A 20 -26.13 -0.57 -39.60
C LEU A 20 -24.92 -1.37 -39.12
N GLY A 21 -24.35 -0.85 -38.04
CA GLY A 21 -23.34 -1.50 -37.25
C GLY A 21 -22.76 -0.54 -36.23
N SER A 22 -23.61 0.26 -35.56
CA SER A 22 -23.28 0.61 -34.18
C SER A 22 -23.21 -0.75 -33.50
N THR A 23 -22.02 -1.32 -33.42
CA THR A 23 -21.65 -2.05 -32.23
C THR A 23 -22.09 -1.13 -31.12
N ALA A 24 -23.26 -1.42 -30.53
CA ALA A 24 -23.38 -1.35 -29.09
C ALA A 24 -22.02 -1.84 -28.65
N ALA A 25 -21.16 -0.89 -28.26
CA ALA A 25 -19.97 -1.19 -27.52
C ALA A 25 -20.52 -2.16 -26.51
N GLN A 26 -20.16 -3.44 -26.68
CA GLN A 26 -20.56 -4.43 -25.72
C GLN A 26 -20.16 -3.74 -24.43
N ALA A 27 -21.15 -3.49 -23.58
CA ALA A 27 -20.88 -3.42 -22.17
C ALA A 27 -20.27 -4.79 -21.90
N GLN A 28 -18.99 -4.94 -22.22
CA GLN A 28 -18.09 -5.80 -21.50
C GLN A 28 -18.36 -5.31 -20.09
N GLU A 29 -19.16 -6.10 -19.37
CA GLU A 29 -19.28 -6.03 -17.94
C GLU A 29 -17.86 -5.78 -17.47
N ARG A 30 -17.61 -4.51 -17.11
CA ARG A 30 -16.33 -4.12 -16.55
C ARG A 30 -16.22 -5.07 -15.36
N PRO A 31 -15.15 -5.89 -15.25
CA PRO A 31 -15.06 -6.83 -14.14
C PRO A 31 -15.39 -6.04 -12.88
N GLU A 32 -16.42 -6.50 -12.15
CA GLU A 32 -16.91 -5.76 -11.00
C GLU A 32 -15.70 -5.46 -10.12
N SER A 33 -15.45 -4.17 -9.87
CA SER A 33 -14.33 -3.79 -9.02
C SER A 33 -14.50 -4.49 -7.67
N TYR A 34 -13.41 -4.86 -7.00
CA TYR A 34 -13.52 -5.57 -5.74
C TYR A 34 -14.37 -4.83 -4.68
N ALA A 35 -14.32 -3.50 -4.68
CA ALA A 35 -15.22 -2.66 -3.86
C ALA A 35 -16.72 -2.86 -4.18
N ALA A 36 -17.07 -3.13 -5.43
CA ALA A 36 -18.45 -3.45 -5.83
C ALA A 36 -18.89 -4.81 -5.29
N TYR A 37 -18.01 -5.81 -5.39
CA TYR A 37 -18.24 -7.12 -4.80
C TYR A 37 -18.47 -7.01 -3.28
N VAL A 38 -17.58 -6.31 -2.57
CA VAL A 38 -17.70 -6.13 -1.11
C VAL A 38 -18.94 -5.32 -0.73
N ALA A 39 -19.25 -4.24 -1.45
CA ALA A 39 -20.49 -3.49 -1.24
C ALA A 39 -21.74 -4.36 -1.42
N GLY A 40 -21.77 -5.23 -2.45
CA GLY A 40 -22.86 -6.19 -2.65
C GLY A 40 -23.01 -7.16 -1.49
N ARG A 41 -21.88 -7.67 -0.95
CA ARG A 41 -21.91 -8.55 0.24
C ARG A 41 -22.40 -7.82 1.49
N LEU A 42 -21.99 -6.56 1.68
CA LEU A 42 -22.40 -5.72 2.82
C LEU A 42 -23.87 -5.28 2.73
N ALA A 43 -24.43 -5.17 1.52
CA ALA A 43 -25.85 -4.93 1.32
C ALA A 43 -26.72 -6.13 1.73
N GLU A 44 -26.19 -7.36 1.60
CA GLU A 44 -26.86 -8.60 2.03
C GLU A 44 -26.73 -8.83 3.55
N ASP A 45 -25.51 -8.69 4.07
CA ASP A 45 -25.20 -8.79 5.49
C ASP A 45 -24.16 -7.71 5.86
N PRO A 46 -24.48 -6.77 6.77
CA PRO A 46 -23.57 -5.68 7.13
C PRO A 46 -22.25 -6.15 7.74
N VAL A 47 -22.12 -7.44 8.10
CA VAL A 47 -20.85 -8.03 8.54
C VAL A 47 -20.45 -9.16 7.59
N TYR A 48 -19.49 -8.86 6.70
CA TYR A 48 -18.92 -9.83 5.79
C TYR A 48 -17.55 -10.33 6.28
N VAL A 49 -17.48 -11.60 6.65
CA VAL A 49 -16.21 -12.30 6.92
C VAL A 49 -15.92 -13.23 5.75
N SER A 50 -14.74 -13.05 5.14
CA SER A 50 -14.29 -13.84 4.01
C SER A 50 -14.20 -15.33 4.35
N ASP A 51 -14.61 -16.16 3.40
CA ASP A 51 -14.48 -17.62 3.43
C ASP A 51 -13.03 -18.10 3.35
N HIS A 52 -12.09 -17.23 2.99
CA HIS A 52 -10.66 -17.51 3.07
C HIS A 52 -10.20 -17.91 4.47
N TYR A 53 -10.91 -17.47 5.51
CA TYR A 53 -10.61 -17.84 6.90
C TYR A 53 -11.32 -19.12 7.36
N ALA A 54 -12.03 -19.82 6.45
CA ALA A 54 -12.64 -21.10 6.76
C ALA A 54 -11.55 -22.12 7.12
N GLY A 55 -11.53 -22.57 8.38
CA GLY A 55 -10.53 -23.49 8.92
C GLY A 55 -9.57 -22.84 9.93
N GLU A 56 -9.43 -21.51 9.89
CA GLU A 56 -8.72 -20.72 10.90
C GLU A 56 -9.70 -20.14 11.92
N LEU A 57 -10.89 -19.74 11.45
CA LEU A 57 -11.95 -19.15 12.25
C LEU A 57 -13.25 -19.95 12.16
N ASP A 58 -13.99 -19.95 13.26
CA ASP A 58 -15.44 -20.15 13.22
C ASP A 58 -16.08 -18.86 12.68
N LEU A 59 -16.45 -18.88 11.40
CA LEU A 59 -16.93 -17.70 10.69
C LEU A 59 -18.24 -17.15 11.28
N ASP A 60 -19.11 -18.01 11.80
CA ASP A 60 -20.40 -17.58 12.33
C ASP A 60 -20.23 -16.95 13.71
N ALA A 61 -19.39 -17.54 14.56
CA ALA A 61 -19.01 -16.95 15.84
C ALA A 61 -18.31 -15.59 15.65
N ALA A 62 -17.40 -15.48 14.68
CA ALA A 62 -16.71 -14.24 14.37
C ALA A 62 -17.67 -13.14 13.88
N ARG A 63 -18.57 -13.47 12.95
CA ARG A 63 -19.60 -12.54 12.45
C ARG A 63 -20.49 -12.05 13.58
N GLU A 64 -20.94 -12.95 14.45
CA GLU A 64 -21.85 -12.59 15.54
C GLU A 64 -21.17 -11.71 16.59
N HIS A 65 -19.91 -12.00 16.93
CA HIS A 65 -19.12 -11.13 17.81
C HIS A 65 -18.97 -9.73 17.21
N VAL A 66 -18.48 -9.64 15.97
CA VAL A 66 -18.29 -8.35 15.29
C VAL A 66 -19.59 -7.57 15.24
N ARG A 67 -20.71 -8.22 14.89
CA ARG A 67 -22.04 -7.60 14.87
C ARG A 67 -22.45 -7.06 16.23
N ALA A 68 -22.27 -7.85 17.29
CA ALA A 68 -22.60 -7.43 18.65
C ALA A 68 -21.76 -6.22 19.11
N SER A 69 -20.47 -6.19 18.76
CA SER A 69 -19.57 -5.09 19.10
C SER A 69 -19.97 -3.81 18.39
N VAL A 70 -20.12 -3.82 17.06
CA VAL A 70 -20.42 -2.60 16.30
C VAL A 70 -21.84 -2.09 16.53
N ALA A 71 -22.79 -2.95 16.92
CA ALA A 71 -24.14 -2.52 17.29
C ALA A 71 -24.15 -1.52 18.46
N ARG A 72 -23.11 -1.52 19.31
CA ARG A 72 -22.97 -0.56 20.42
C ARG A 72 -22.74 0.88 19.96
N LEU A 73 -22.28 1.08 18.72
CA LEU A 73 -22.04 2.42 18.17
C LEU A 73 -23.34 3.22 17.97
N GLY A 74 -24.49 2.55 17.91
CA GLY A 74 -25.80 3.20 17.75
C GLY A 74 -26.07 3.78 16.36
N VAL A 75 -25.18 3.53 15.39
CA VAL A 75 -25.32 3.89 13.98
C VAL A 75 -25.15 2.64 13.10
N PRO A 76 -25.62 2.63 11.84
CA PRO A 76 -25.31 1.56 10.90
C PRO A 76 -23.79 1.35 10.79
N ALA A 77 -23.36 0.09 10.83
CA ALA A 77 -21.95 -0.27 10.75
C ALA A 77 -21.77 -1.42 9.77
N TYR A 78 -20.84 -1.24 8.83
CA TYR A 78 -20.53 -2.14 7.74
C TYR A 78 -19.09 -2.63 7.90
N VAL A 79 -18.92 -3.92 8.15
CA VAL A 79 -17.62 -4.51 8.48
C VAL A 79 -17.25 -5.58 7.47
N ALA A 80 -16.10 -5.43 6.82
CA ALA A 80 -15.52 -6.44 5.95
C ALA A 80 -14.24 -6.98 6.58
N VAL A 81 -14.16 -8.30 6.80
CA VAL A 81 -12.96 -9.00 7.27
C VAL A 81 -12.37 -9.79 6.10
N LEU A 82 -11.29 -9.27 5.53
CA LEU A 82 -10.71 -9.72 4.25
C LEU A 82 -9.22 -10.05 4.41
N PRO A 83 -8.68 -11.04 3.67
CA PRO A 83 -7.25 -11.28 3.65
C PRO A 83 -6.51 -10.11 3.01
N ARG A 84 -5.32 -9.79 3.51
CA ARG A 84 -4.46 -8.69 2.99
C ARG A 84 -4.18 -8.78 1.50
N SER A 85 -4.14 -10.00 0.95
CA SER A 85 -3.94 -10.26 -0.48
C SER A 85 -5.18 -10.03 -1.35
N ALA A 86 -6.36 -9.79 -0.76
CA ALA A 86 -7.61 -9.62 -1.49
C ALA A 86 -7.71 -8.32 -2.31
N GLY A 87 -6.76 -7.40 -2.17
CA GLY A 87 -6.59 -6.33 -3.15
C GLY A 87 -5.36 -5.48 -2.93
N GLY A 88 -4.59 -5.29 -4.00
CA GLY A 88 -3.46 -4.36 -4.04
C GLY A 88 -3.89 -2.89 -3.89
N ASP A 89 -5.17 -2.57 -4.12
CA ASP A 89 -5.75 -1.23 -4.00
C ASP A 89 -6.49 -1.00 -2.65
N LEU A 90 -6.55 -2.01 -1.76
CA LEU A 90 -7.32 -1.95 -0.51
C LEU A 90 -6.72 -0.98 0.53
N LEU A 91 -5.45 -0.59 0.39
CA LEU A 91 -4.71 0.18 1.38
C LEU A 91 -4.31 1.59 0.90
N ASP A 92 -4.69 1.95 -0.33
CA ASP A 92 -4.39 3.26 -0.90
C ASP A 92 -5.44 4.34 -0.48
N GLY A 93 -6.23 4.07 0.56
CA GLY A 93 -7.14 5.02 1.22
C GLY A 93 -8.42 5.39 0.45
N GLY A 94 -8.68 4.73 -0.68
CA GLY A 94 -9.87 4.96 -1.51
C GLY A 94 -10.89 3.82 -1.47
N PHE A 95 -10.58 2.70 -0.83
CA PHE A 95 -11.41 1.50 -0.90
C PHE A 95 -12.73 1.67 -0.17
N LEU A 96 -12.71 2.11 1.10
CA LEU A 96 -13.94 2.31 1.86
C LEU A 96 -14.83 3.39 1.25
N ALA A 97 -14.24 4.43 0.67
CA ALA A 97 -14.99 5.43 -0.10
C ALA A 97 -15.69 4.80 -1.31
N ALA A 98 -15.01 3.94 -2.07
CA ALA A 98 -15.61 3.26 -3.22
C ALA A 98 -16.67 2.21 -2.85
N VAL A 99 -16.59 1.64 -1.65
CA VAL A 99 -17.63 0.77 -1.06
C VAL A 99 -18.84 1.61 -0.65
N HIS A 100 -18.62 2.70 0.10
CA HIS A 100 -19.66 3.64 0.51
C HIS A 100 -20.41 4.21 -0.69
N ASP A 101 -19.71 4.68 -1.73
CA ASP A 101 -20.32 5.24 -2.94
C ASP A 101 -21.26 4.26 -3.66
N ARG A 102 -21.06 2.95 -3.46
CA ARG A 102 -21.91 1.90 -4.03
C ARG A 102 -23.02 1.45 -3.12
N LEU A 103 -22.75 1.38 -1.82
CA LEU A 103 -23.76 1.00 -0.83
C LEU A 103 -24.78 2.14 -0.65
N GLY A 104 -24.29 3.38 -0.66
CA GLY A 104 -25.11 4.60 -0.59
C GLY A 104 -25.72 4.86 0.78
N GLU A 105 -25.20 4.23 1.83
CA GLU A 105 -25.73 4.30 3.19
C GLU A 105 -24.75 5.04 4.12
N ASP A 106 -25.27 5.97 4.93
CA ASP A 106 -24.48 6.62 5.98
C ASP A 106 -24.19 5.64 7.13
N GLY A 107 -23.02 5.74 7.74
CA GLY A 107 -22.61 4.88 8.84
C GLY A 107 -21.11 4.75 8.99
N VAL A 108 -20.73 3.77 9.79
CA VAL A 108 -19.33 3.40 10.03
C VAL A 108 -18.94 2.26 9.09
N TYR A 109 -17.79 2.39 8.44
CA TYR A 109 -17.23 1.37 7.56
C TYR A 109 -15.89 0.91 8.13
N LEU A 110 -15.72 -0.40 8.31
CA LEU A 110 -14.51 -1.01 8.82
C LEU A 110 -14.01 -2.07 7.83
N LEU A 111 -12.76 -1.97 7.41
CA LEU A 111 -12.03 -3.03 6.71
C LEU A 111 -10.97 -3.58 7.66
N LEU A 112 -11.09 -4.86 8.00
CA LEU A 112 -10.22 -5.53 8.96
C LEU A 112 -9.51 -6.73 8.33
N GLU A 113 -8.27 -6.96 8.74
CA GLU A 113 -7.55 -8.20 8.51
C GLU A 113 -7.69 -9.15 9.72
N HIS A 114 -7.77 -10.47 9.50
CA HIS A 114 -7.88 -11.44 10.60
C HIS A 114 -6.76 -11.32 11.65
N SER A 115 -5.52 -11.07 11.21
CA SER A 115 -4.33 -10.90 12.07
C SER A 115 -4.24 -9.52 12.73
N GLY A 116 -5.26 -8.67 12.59
CA GLY A 116 -5.39 -7.40 13.32
C GLY A 116 -4.40 -6.31 12.94
N ALA A 117 -3.44 -6.59 12.04
CA ALA A 117 -2.36 -5.69 11.67
C ALA A 117 -2.76 -4.57 10.71
N THR A 118 -3.92 -4.68 10.07
CA THR A 118 -4.38 -3.73 9.07
C THR A 118 -5.85 -3.45 9.29
N SER A 119 -6.15 -2.21 9.68
CA SER A 119 -7.51 -1.69 9.82
C SER A 119 -7.62 -0.37 9.07
N GLU A 120 -8.54 -0.31 8.12
CA GLU A 120 -9.04 0.95 7.57
C GLU A 120 -10.43 1.19 8.17
N ALA A 121 -10.71 2.43 8.55
CA ALA A 121 -12.01 2.84 9.04
C ALA A 121 -12.41 4.16 8.39
N ALA A 122 -13.71 4.35 8.22
CA ALA A 122 -14.28 5.60 7.74
C ALA A 122 -15.68 5.82 8.31
N ALA A 123 -15.98 7.04 8.72
CA ALA A 123 -17.30 7.50 9.13
C ALA A 123 -17.92 8.37 8.03
N TYR A 124 -19.15 8.01 7.61
CA TYR A 124 -19.96 8.80 6.68
C TYR A 124 -21.27 9.17 7.36
N GLY A 125 -21.63 10.46 7.33
CA GLY A 125 -22.88 10.95 7.95
C GLY A 125 -22.94 10.84 9.48
N THR A 126 -21.81 10.62 10.16
CA THR A 126 -21.70 10.50 11.62
C THR A 126 -20.45 11.22 12.15
N ASP A 127 -20.51 11.69 13.40
CA ASP A 127 -19.41 12.37 14.09
C ASP A 127 -18.57 11.42 14.96
N LEU A 128 -18.78 10.10 14.84
CA LEU A 128 -18.00 9.12 15.58
C LEU A 128 -16.53 9.16 15.12
N PRO A 129 -15.56 9.25 16.04
CA PRO A 129 -14.13 9.35 15.70
C PRO A 129 -13.55 7.95 15.38
N ILE A 130 -14.11 7.26 14.39
CA ILE A 130 -13.79 5.85 14.13
C ILE A 130 -12.41 5.69 13.49
N GLU A 131 -12.00 6.64 12.66
CA GLU A 131 -10.68 6.66 12.01
C GLU A 131 -9.57 6.75 13.05
N ASP A 132 -9.69 7.68 13.99
CA ASP A 132 -8.74 7.84 15.09
C ASP A 132 -8.77 6.63 16.03
N ALA A 133 -9.93 6.01 16.26
CA ALA A 133 -10.04 4.80 17.07
C ALA A 133 -9.40 3.57 16.39
N ALA A 134 -9.53 3.44 15.06
CA ALA A 134 -8.84 2.41 14.28
C ALA A 134 -7.33 2.62 14.28
N LEU A 135 -6.88 3.86 14.16
CA LEU A 135 -5.47 4.21 14.24
C LEU A 135 -4.89 3.99 15.64
N GLU A 136 -5.66 4.27 16.69
CA GLU A 136 -5.29 3.94 18.07
C GLU A 136 -5.11 2.43 18.26
N ALA A 137 -6.08 1.64 17.82
CA ALA A 137 -6.00 0.18 17.88
C ALA A 137 -4.78 -0.36 17.11
N LEU A 138 -4.46 0.24 15.95
CA LEU A 138 -3.28 -0.12 15.15
C LEU A 138 -1.97 0.12 15.91
N PHE A 139 -1.87 1.18 16.73
CA PHE A 139 -0.67 1.46 17.52
C PHE A 139 -0.63 0.70 18.86
N ALA A 140 -1.79 0.42 19.45
CA ALA A 140 -1.88 -0.15 20.78
C ALA A 140 -1.86 -1.69 20.81
N LEU A 141 -2.26 -2.35 19.73
CA LEU A 141 -2.38 -3.80 19.67
C LEU A 141 -1.18 -4.46 19.00
N GLU A 142 -0.87 -5.68 19.45
CA GLU A 142 0.18 -6.49 18.86
C GLU A 142 -0.26 -7.03 17.48
N TYR A 143 0.72 -7.25 16.62
CA TYR A 143 0.54 -8.03 15.40
C TYR A 143 0.02 -9.44 15.79
N ASP A 144 -0.93 -9.99 15.03
CA ASP A 144 -1.66 -11.24 15.32
C ASP A 144 -2.73 -11.16 16.42
N THR A 145 -3.10 -9.95 16.86
CA THR A 145 -4.27 -9.78 17.72
C THR A 145 -5.54 -10.24 16.99
N PRO A 146 -6.39 -11.09 17.60
CA PRO A 146 -7.61 -11.57 16.96
C PRO A 146 -8.54 -10.42 16.56
N VAL A 147 -9.15 -10.52 15.38
CA VAL A 147 -10.09 -9.52 14.85
C VAL A 147 -11.22 -9.12 15.81
N THR A 148 -11.68 -10.04 16.66
CA THR A 148 -12.71 -9.77 17.69
C THR A 148 -12.21 -8.79 18.77
N VAL A 149 -10.93 -8.89 19.16
CA VAL A 149 -10.30 -7.96 20.10
C VAL A 149 -10.05 -6.61 19.44
N VAL A 150 -9.67 -6.61 18.16
CA VAL A 150 -9.47 -5.38 17.38
C VAL A 150 -10.76 -4.58 17.28
N VAL A 151 -11.88 -5.22 16.87
CA VAL A 151 -13.16 -4.52 16.76
C VAL A 151 -13.65 -4.00 18.10
N ASP A 152 -13.46 -4.76 19.19
CA ASP A 152 -13.82 -4.32 20.54
C ASP A 152 -13.02 -3.08 20.94
N ARG A 153 -11.71 -3.08 20.68
CA ARG A 153 -10.84 -1.92 20.98
C ARG A 153 -11.28 -0.69 20.20
N ILE A 154 -11.55 -0.83 18.90
CA ILE A 154 -12.00 0.29 18.06
C ILE A 154 -13.31 0.87 18.60
N VAL A 155 -14.29 0.00 18.87
CA VAL A 155 -15.60 0.43 19.38
C VAL A 155 -15.48 1.08 20.76
N ASP A 156 -14.74 0.48 21.68
CA ASP A 156 -14.52 1.01 23.03
C ASP A 156 -13.83 2.37 22.98
N THR A 157 -12.78 2.51 22.17
CA THR A 157 -12.06 3.76 22.00
C THR A 157 -12.98 4.82 21.38
N ALA A 158 -13.73 4.50 20.32
CA ALA A 158 -14.67 5.44 19.69
C ALA A 158 -15.77 5.92 20.65
N LEU A 159 -16.27 5.05 21.53
CA LEU A 159 -17.31 5.38 22.52
C LEU A 159 -16.78 6.04 23.79
N SER A 160 -15.46 6.06 23.99
CA SER A 160 -14.86 6.49 25.26
C SER A 160 -14.90 8.00 25.51
N GLY A 161 -15.05 8.81 24.46
CA GLY A 161 -14.92 10.27 24.53
C GLY A 161 -13.47 10.77 24.71
N GLU A 162 -12.48 9.88 24.72
CA GLU A 162 -11.05 10.23 24.87
C GLU A 162 -10.20 9.72 23.69
N THR A 163 -10.82 9.47 22.53
CA THR A 163 -10.16 8.91 21.34
C THR A 163 -8.86 9.61 20.98
N GLU A 164 -8.87 10.96 20.95
CA GLU A 164 -7.68 11.74 20.60
C GLU A 164 -6.54 11.56 21.61
N ALA A 165 -6.86 11.49 22.90
CA ALA A 165 -5.88 11.30 23.96
C ALA A 165 -5.29 9.88 23.90
N ARG A 166 -6.13 8.86 23.70
CA ARG A 166 -5.70 7.47 23.55
C ARG A 166 -4.86 7.27 22.29
N MET A 167 -5.28 7.81 21.15
CA MET A 167 -4.54 7.75 19.90
C MET A 167 -3.15 8.40 20.04
N ARG A 168 -3.07 9.56 20.69
CA ARG A 168 -1.80 10.24 20.94
C ARG A 168 -0.87 9.42 21.82
N ASP A 169 -1.38 8.87 22.92
CA ASP A 169 -0.62 8.01 23.84
C ASP A 169 -0.13 6.72 23.16
N ALA A 170 -1.00 6.06 22.39
CA ALA A 170 -0.65 4.88 21.62
C ALA A 170 0.42 5.20 20.55
N SER A 171 0.27 6.31 19.82
CA SER A 171 1.27 6.74 18.83
C SER A 171 2.61 7.10 19.47
N ASP A 172 2.61 7.78 20.62
CA ASP A 172 3.84 8.15 21.31
C ASP A 172 4.54 6.95 21.95
N SER A 173 3.79 5.97 22.48
CA SER A 173 4.36 4.72 22.98
C SER A 173 4.93 3.85 21.86
N ALA A 174 4.25 3.74 20.71
CA ALA A 174 4.76 3.07 19.52
C ALA A 174 6.02 3.74 18.93
N ARG A 175 6.16 5.06 19.08
CA ARG A 175 7.41 5.79 18.74
C ARG A 175 8.54 5.53 19.73
N TYR A 176 8.21 5.17 20.97
CA TYR A 176 9.16 4.98 22.06
C TYR A 176 9.57 3.52 22.25
N GLU A 177 8.85 2.56 21.68
CA GLU A 177 9.47 1.29 21.30
C GLU A 177 10.59 1.62 20.32
N PRO A 178 11.87 1.48 20.71
CA PRO A 178 12.92 1.65 19.74
C PRO A 178 12.75 0.50 18.75
N ALA A 179 12.27 0.81 17.55
CA ALA A 179 12.83 0.14 16.39
C ALA A 179 14.35 0.13 16.62
N PRO A 180 15.06 -1.00 16.49
CA PRO A 180 16.49 -1.09 16.76
C PRO A 180 17.35 -0.24 15.80
N PHE A 181 16.77 0.78 15.15
CA PHE A 181 17.48 1.93 14.63
C PHE A 181 17.61 3.02 15.70
N SER A 182 18.46 2.72 16.69
CA SER A 182 19.02 3.75 17.55
C SER A 182 19.74 4.80 16.68
N LEU A 183 19.43 6.08 16.86
CA LEU A 183 20.18 7.23 16.34
C LEU A 183 21.57 7.38 17.00
N GLY A 184 22.14 6.27 17.49
CA GLY A 184 23.52 6.11 17.91
C GLY A 184 24.23 5.14 16.96
N ASN A 185 25.30 5.61 16.32
CA ASN A 185 26.19 4.87 15.44
C ASN A 185 25.47 3.91 14.45
N PRO A 186 25.10 4.37 13.23
CA PRO A 186 24.32 3.59 12.26
C PRO A 186 24.95 2.26 11.84
N PHE A 187 26.25 2.09 12.10
CA PHE A 187 26.95 0.83 11.90
C PHE A 187 26.62 -0.25 12.93
N GLN A 188 26.21 0.14 14.15
CA GLN A 188 25.95 -0.80 15.23
C GLN A 188 24.56 -1.41 15.11
N GLY A 189 23.55 -0.62 14.71
CA GLY A 189 22.22 -1.15 14.36
C GLY A 189 22.27 -2.12 13.17
N LEU A 190 23.13 -1.88 12.18
CA LEU A 190 23.35 -2.81 11.07
C LEU A 190 24.08 -4.10 11.49
N LEU A 191 24.88 -4.06 12.55
CA LEU A 191 25.59 -5.24 13.08
C LEU A 191 24.72 -6.07 14.03
N ASP A 192 23.81 -5.45 14.79
CA ASP A 192 22.80 -6.16 15.59
C ASP A 192 21.76 -6.87 14.70
N ASP A 193 21.36 -6.27 13.58
CA ASP A 193 20.47 -6.88 12.58
C ASP A 193 21.12 -8.08 11.84
N LEU A 194 22.43 -8.29 12.04
CA LEU A 194 23.19 -9.43 11.52
C LEU A 194 23.40 -10.53 12.56
N ASP A 195 22.85 -10.37 13.77
CA ASP A 195 22.93 -11.41 14.79
C ASP A 195 22.07 -12.63 14.41
N SER A 196 22.68 -13.81 14.53
CA SER A 196 22.12 -15.06 14.02
C SER A 196 21.00 -15.66 14.88
N ASP A 197 20.71 -15.04 16.03
CA ASP A 197 19.74 -15.52 17.01
C ASP A 197 18.30 -15.00 16.81
N THR A 198 18.05 -14.10 15.85
CA THR A 198 16.69 -13.65 15.48
C THR A 198 16.21 -14.21 14.13
N SER A 199 14.90 -14.45 14.02
CA SER A 199 14.24 -15.03 12.84
C SER A 199 14.39 -14.17 11.57
N ALA A 200 14.60 -12.85 11.72
CA ALA A 200 14.84 -11.91 10.62
C ALA A 200 16.26 -12.02 10.01
N GLY A 201 17.26 -12.47 10.78
CA GLY A 201 18.66 -12.50 10.34
C GLY A 201 18.95 -13.48 9.20
N ARG A 202 18.12 -14.51 9.01
CA ARG A 202 18.34 -15.54 7.97
C ARG A 202 17.87 -15.12 6.58
N ALA A 203 16.86 -14.25 6.48
CA ALA A 203 16.33 -13.77 5.20
C ALA A 203 17.13 -12.59 4.63
N ASN A 204 17.79 -11.80 5.48
CA ASN A 204 18.49 -10.57 5.06
C ASN A 204 19.94 -10.79 4.59
N GLN A 205 20.47 -12.02 4.66
CA GLN A 205 21.85 -12.31 4.23
C GLN A 205 22.06 -12.09 2.72
N GLU A 206 21.07 -12.42 1.89
CA GLU A 206 21.19 -12.26 0.42
C GLU A 206 21.21 -10.78 0.02
N PHE A 207 20.38 -9.96 0.66
CA PHE A 207 20.32 -8.53 0.43
C PHE A 207 21.61 -7.83 0.86
N LEU A 208 22.20 -8.23 1.99
CA LEU A 208 23.42 -7.63 2.52
C LEU A 208 24.66 -8.02 1.71
N THR A 209 24.71 -9.26 1.21
CA THR A 209 25.80 -9.72 0.33
C THR A 209 25.77 -8.97 -1.01
N GLY A 210 24.58 -8.78 -1.58
CA GLY A 210 24.41 -8.03 -2.83
C GLY A 210 24.81 -6.56 -2.69
N THR A 211 24.36 -5.91 -1.61
CA THR A 211 24.60 -4.47 -1.38
C THR A 211 26.07 -4.17 -1.09
N SER A 212 26.75 -5.02 -0.31
CA SER A 212 28.18 -4.86 0.01
C SER A 212 29.08 -5.07 -1.20
N LEU A 213 28.78 -6.04 -2.08
CA LEU A 213 29.47 -6.21 -3.36
C LEU A 213 29.27 -5.00 -4.28
N GLY A 214 28.04 -4.49 -4.38
CA GLY A 214 27.74 -3.29 -5.18
C GLY A 214 28.51 -2.06 -4.69
N ALA A 215 28.51 -1.81 -3.38
CA ALA A 215 29.25 -0.71 -2.78
C ALA A 215 30.77 -0.81 -3.02
N ALA A 216 31.36 -2.01 -2.88
CA ALA A 216 32.78 -2.25 -3.13
C ALA A 216 33.17 -1.97 -4.59
N VAL A 217 32.33 -2.37 -5.56
CA VAL A 217 32.55 -2.10 -6.98
C VAL A 217 32.53 -0.59 -7.27
N VAL A 218 31.55 0.13 -6.74
CA VAL A 218 31.44 1.58 -6.90
C VAL A 218 32.63 2.30 -6.26
N PHE A 219 33.04 1.88 -5.06
CA PHE A 219 34.23 2.43 -4.39
C PHE A 219 35.52 2.17 -5.17
N ALA A 220 35.72 0.95 -5.66
CA ALA A 220 36.89 0.59 -6.46
C ALA A 220 36.95 1.41 -7.76
N TRP A 221 35.79 1.60 -8.42
CA TRP A 221 35.69 2.41 -9.64
C TRP A 221 36.00 3.89 -9.38
N LEU A 222 35.43 4.47 -8.33
CA LEU A 222 35.73 5.84 -7.89
C LEU A 222 37.21 6.00 -7.55
N TRP A 223 37.80 5.07 -6.81
CA TRP A 223 39.21 5.08 -6.44
C TRP A 223 40.13 5.01 -7.67
N LEU A 224 39.80 4.16 -8.64
CA LEU A 224 40.56 4.05 -9.89
C LEU A 224 40.47 5.32 -10.76
N ARG A 225 39.31 6.01 -10.77
CA ARG A 225 39.14 7.27 -11.50
C ARG A 225 39.75 8.49 -10.79
N LEU A 226 39.69 8.52 -9.47
CA LEU A 226 40.19 9.63 -8.67
C LEU A 226 41.68 9.52 -8.38
N ARG A 227 42.36 8.43 -8.78
CA ARG A 227 43.81 8.32 -8.66
C ARG A 227 44.47 9.45 -9.46
N PRO A 228 45.10 10.45 -8.81
CA PRO A 228 45.82 11.48 -9.51
C PRO A 228 46.95 10.79 -10.25
N GLY A 229 46.93 10.88 -11.57
CA GLY A 229 47.95 10.29 -12.42
C GLY A 229 49.31 10.77 -11.92
N ARG A 230 50.13 9.83 -11.44
CA ARG A 230 51.57 10.04 -11.27
C ARG A 230 52.13 10.34 -12.66
N ARG A 231 51.99 11.59 -13.10
CA ARG A 231 52.64 12.15 -14.27
C ARG A 231 54.12 11.96 -14.05
N ARG A 232 54.65 11.00 -14.81
CA ARG A 232 56.06 10.71 -15.04
C ARG A 232 56.94 11.95 -14.85
N SER A 233 57.61 12.03 -13.70
CA SER A 233 58.80 12.87 -13.54
C SER A 233 59.93 12.24 -14.34
N ARG A 234 59.90 12.42 -15.66
CA ARG A 234 61.05 12.19 -16.55
C ARG A 234 61.02 13.24 -17.65
N ALA A 235 62.14 13.95 -17.77
CA ALA A 235 62.50 14.94 -18.78
C ALA A 235 62.14 16.42 -18.51
N ALA A 236 63.03 17.11 -17.78
CA ALA A 236 63.55 18.44 -18.16
C ALA A 236 64.74 18.86 -17.27
N ALA A 237 65.77 18.02 -17.14
CA ALA A 237 67.11 18.44 -16.69
C ALA A 237 68.08 18.34 -17.87
N ASN A 238 67.74 19.02 -18.97
CA ASN A 238 68.67 19.27 -20.06
C ASN A 238 68.19 20.48 -20.86
N ARG A 239 68.47 21.69 -20.33
CA ARG A 239 68.62 22.94 -21.10
C ARG A 239 69.01 24.06 -20.12
N GLY A 240 70.28 24.44 -20.14
CA GLY A 240 70.79 25.55 -19.35
C GLY A 240 72.30 25.65 -19.35
N GLY A 241 72.93 25.41 -20.52
CA GLY A 241 74.32 25.79 -20.73
C GLY A 241 74.40 27.21 -21.30
N SER A 242 75.25 28.02 -20.67
CA SER A 242 76.09 29.06 -21.26
C SER A 242 75.51 30.43 -21.66
N ILE A 243 76.38 31.44 -21.46
CA ILE A 243 76.38 32.85 -21.87
C ILE A 243 75.70 33.76 -20.82
N ARG A 244 76.41 34.55 -20.00
CA ARG A 244 77.54 35.44 -20.30
C ARG A 244 78.32 35.78 -19.02
#